data_AF-A0A1Y4UUF1-F1
#
_entry.id   AF-A0A1Y4UUF1-F1
#
_cell.length_a   1.000
_cell.length_b   1.000
_cell.length_c   1.000
_cell.angle_alpha   90.00
_cell.angle_beta   90.00
_cell.angle_gamma   90.00
#
_symmetry.space_group_name_H-M   'P 1'
#
loop_
_entity.id
_entity.type
_entity.pdbx_description
1 polymer ?
#
loop_
_entity_poly.entity_id
_entity_poly.type
_entity_poly.pdbx_seq_one_letter_code
_entity_poly.pdbx_strand_id
1 'polypeptide(L)' 'MKKLKTTRECGKLIVKDGWLICPGCRKRLLRVEMDTAAQNLIVYCRNCKRTVTVDIDRGQCFESQSPT' A
#
# COMPACT_ATOMS: atom_id res chain seq x y z
N MET A 1 9.85 13.91 -26.42
CA MET A 1 9.57 13.66 -24.99
C MET A 1 8.81 12.33 -24.87
N LYS A 2 9.49 11.21 -24.64
CA LYS A 2 8.85 9.88 -24.62
C LYS A 2 8.59 9.47 -23.16
N LYS A 3 7.31 9.40 -22.81
CA LYS A 3 6.79 9.07 -21.47
C LYS A 3 7.35 7.71 -21.02
N LEU A 4 8.16 7.70 -19.97
CA LEU A 4 8.66 6.46 -19.35
C LEU A 4 7.46 5.69 -18.76
N LYS A 5 7.13 4.56 -19.37
CA LYS A 5 6.33 3.51 -18.74
C LYS A 5 7.24 2.74 -17.81
N THR A 6 7.33 3.17 -16.55
CA THR A 6 8.00 2.37 -15.53
C THR A 6 7.01 1.31 -15.05
N THR A 7 7.05 0.13 -15.68
CA THR A 7 6.48 -1.08 -15.08
C THR A 7 7.30 -1.39 -13.83
N ARG A 8 6.91 -0.80 -12.70
CA ARG A 8 7.44 -1.15 -11.38
C ARG A 8 6.62 -2.34 -10.89
N GLU A 9 7.29 -3.48 -10.73
CA GLU A 9 6.73 -4.59 -9.94
C GLU A 9 6.73 -4.16 -8.47
N CYS A 10 5.74 -3.35 -8.12
CA CYS A 10 5.45 -2.96 -6.75
C CYS A 10 5.01 -4.21 -6.00
N GLY A 11 5.61 -4.48 -4.84
CA GLY A 11 5.14 -5.51 -3.93
C GLY A 11 3.66 -5.23 -3.62
N LYS A 12 2.74 -5.99 -4.23
CA LYS A 12 1.30 -5.85 -4.01
C LYS A 12 1.03 -6.03 -2.51
N LEU A 13 0.87 -4.94 -1.77
CA LEU A 13 0.28 -5.01 -0.45
C LEU A 13 -1.17 -5.45 -0.65
N ILE A 14 -1.41 -6.72 -0.30
CA ILE A 14 -2.65 -7.43 -0.56
C ILE A 14 -3.74 -6.74 0.28
N VAL A 15 -4.60 -5.97 -0.37
CA VAL A 15 -5.91 -5.65 0.20
C VAL A 15 -6.71 -6.94 0.13
N LYS A 16 -7.01 -7.51 1.29
CA LYS A 16 -7.79 -8.74 1.41
C LYS A 16 -9.06 -8.42 2.20
N ASP A 17 -10.22 -8.62 1.58
CA ASP A 17 -11.53 -8.40 2.21
C ASP A 17 -11.69 -6.97 2.78
N GLY A 18 -11.18 -5.95 2.07
CA GLY A 18 -11.22 -4.56 2.53
C GLY A 18 -10.23 -4.23 3.65
N TRP A 19 -9.21 -5.07 3.88
CA TRP A 19 -8.16 -4.80 4.85
C TRP A 19 -6.78 -4.78 4.22
N LEU A 20 -6.01 -3.76 4.55
CA LEU A 20 -4.58 -3.74 4.31
C LEU A 20 -3.90 -4.74 5.25
N ILE A 21 -3.17 -5.67 4.65
CA ILE A 21 -2.48 -6.73 5.39
C ILE A 21 -1.01 -6.37 5.57
N CYS A 22 -0.50 -6.52 6.80
CA CYS A 22 0.91 -6.32 7.09
C CYS A 22 1.78 -7.34 6.34
N PRO A 23 2.81 -6.93 5.59
CA PRO A 23 3.66 -7.85 4.84
C PRO A 23 4.57 -8.69 5.75
N GLY A 24 4.89 -8.18 6.95
CA GLY A 24 5.69 -8.92 7.94
C GLY A 24 4.92 -10.01 8.69
N CYS A 25 3.84 -9.64 9.38
CA CYS A 25 3.12 -10.55 10.30
C CYS A 25 1.72 -10.98 9.82
N ARG A 26 1.30 -10.56 8.62
CA ARG A 26 -0.01 -10.85 8.00
C ARG A 26 -1.24 -10.48 8.84
N LYS A 27 -1.08 -9.61 9.85
CA LYS A 27 -2.19 -9.03 10.60
C LYS A 27 -2.83 -7.87 9.85
N ARG A 28 -4.12 -7.63 10.11
CA ARG A 28 -4.87 -6.49 9.58
C ARG A 28 -4.32 -5.19 10.14
N LEU A 29 -4.12 -4.20 9.27
CA LEU A 29 -3.57 -2.90 9.63
C LEU A 29 -4.64 -1.81 9.57
N LEU A 30 -5.19 -1.60 8.38
CA LEU A 30 -6.12 -0.52 8.08
C LEU A 30 -7.27 -1.07 7.26
N ARG A 31 -8.49 -0.61 7.53
CA ARG A 31 -9.65 -0.90 6.70
C ARG A 31 -9.67 0.06 5.50
N VAL A 32 -9.84 -0.50 4.32
CA VAL A 32 -9.83 0.19 3.04
C VAL A 32 -11.18 -0.06 2.37
N GLU A 33 -12.01 0.97 2.35
CA GLU A 33 -13.31 0.98 1.66
C GLU A 33 -13.15 1.39 0.19
N MET A 34 -14.17 1.15 -0.63
CA MET A 34 -14.14 1.43 -2.08
C MET A 34 -13.86 2.90 -2.43
N ASP A 35 -14.22 3.83 -1.56
CA ASP A 35 -13.96 5.27 -1.76
C ASP A 35 -12.65 5.74 -1.13
N THR A 36 -11.89 4.84 -0.51
CA THR A 36 -10.63 5.21 0.15
C THR A 36 -9.59 5.54 -0.90
N ALA A 37 -9.09 6.77 -0.87
CA ALA A 37 -7.94 7.21 -1.64
C ALA A 37 -6.94 7.92 -0.72
N ALA A 38 -5.66 7.59 -0.84
CA ALA A 38 -4.56 8.17 -0.08
C ALA A 38 -3.27 8.07 -0.89
N GLN A 39 -2.36 9.03 -0.75
CA GLN A 39 -1.04 8.95 -1.36
C GLN A 39 0.02 9.06 -0.29
N ASN A 40 1.11 8.29 -0.42
CA ASN A 40 2.22 8.26 0.52
C ASN A 40 1.75 8.02 1.98
N LEU A 41 0.72 7.19 2.16
CA LEU A 41 0.14 6.87 3.46
C LEU A 41 1.08 5.96 4.24
N ILE A 42 1.57 6.46 5.36
CA ILE A 42 2.42 5.71 6.27
C ILE A 42 1.54 4.91 7.23
N VAL A 43 1.59 3.58 7.13
CA VAL A 43 0.85 2.66 7.99
C VAL A 43 1.80 1.93 8.93
N TYR A 44 1.56 2.06 10.23
CA TYR A 44 2.35 1.42 11.28
C TYR A 44 1.69 0.14 11.80
N CYS A 45 2.42 -0.97 11.78
CA CYS A 45 1.97 -2.23 12.35
C CYS A 45 2.29 -2.32 13.84
N ARG A 46 1.25 -2.29 14.69
CA ARG A 46 1.41 -2.46 16.15
C ARG A 46 1.91 -3.84 16.59
N ASN A 47 1.78 -4.87 15.74
CA ASN A 47 2.18 -6.24 16.08
C ASN A 47 3.69 -6.46 15.88
N CYS A 48 4.22 -6.14 14.69
CA CYS A 48 5.63 -6.36 14.36
C CYS A 48 6.45 -5.06 14.30
N LYS A 49 5.85 -3.93 14.67
CA LYS A 49 6.47 -2.59 14.71
C LYS A 49 7.05 -2.10 13.37
N ARG A 50 6.61 -2.70 12.26
CA ARG A 50 7.03 -2.32 10.91
C ARG A 50 6.16 -1.18 10.40
N THR A 51 6.79 -0.24 9.71
CA THR A 51 6.12 0.81 8.96
C THR A 51 6.14 0.48 7.47
N VAL A 52 5.02 0.71 6.78
CA VAL A 52 4.90 0.58 5.33
C VAL A 52 4.28 1.83 4.75
N THR A 53 4.73 2.25 3.58
CA THR A 53 4.18 3.38 2.84
C THR A 53 3.33 2.83 1.70
N VAL A 54 2.09 3.32 1.56
CA VAL A 54 1.16 2.88 0.51
C VAL A 54 0.46 4.07 -0.14
N ASP A 55 0.19 3.95 -1.43
CA ASP A 55 -0.91 4.66 -2.07
C ASP A 55 -2.16 3.78 -2.04
N ILE A 56 -3.31 4.42 -1.99
CA ILE A 56 -4.62 3.83 -2.11
C ILE A 56 -5.37 4.67 -3.13
N ASP A 57 -5.95 4.05 -4.15
CA ASP A 57 -6.85 4.70 -5.10
C ASP A 57 -8.12 3.88 -5.22
N ARG A 58 -9.26 4.48 -4.86
CA ARG A 58 -10.59 3.86 -4.94
C ARG A 58 -10.65 2.43 -4.38
N GLY A 59 -10.08 2.24 -3.19
CA GLY A 59 -10.03 0.96 -2.51
C GLY A 59 -9.01 -0.05 -3.05
N GLN A 60 -8.24 0.33 -4.07
CA GLN A 60 -7.10 -0.43 -4.60
C GLN A 60 -5.79 0.17 -4.07
N CYS A 61 -5.00 -0.61 -3.32
CA CYS A 61 -3.69 -0.14 -2.84
C CYS A 61 -2.59 -0.37 -3.89
N PHE A 62 -1.76 0.65 -4.10
CA PHE A 62 -0.54 0.63 -4.91
C PHE A 62 0.63 1.07 -4.02
N GLU A 63 1.80 0.43 -4.07
CA GLU A 63 2.94 0.86 -3.24
C GLU A 63 3.71 2.00 -3.94
N SER A 64 3.79 3.19 -3.35
CA SER A 64 4.65 4.30 -3.79
C SER A 64 6.03 4.16 -3.16
N GLN A 65 7.04 3.90 -3.98
CA GLN A 65 8.43 4.14 -3.58
C GLN A 65 9.12 5.14 -4.51
N SER A 66 9.74 6.14 -3.88
CA SER A 66 10.54 7.20 -4.48
C SER A 66 11.83 6.63 -5.10
N PRO A 67 12.23 7.05 -6.30
CA PRO A 67 13.49 6.62 -6.91
C PRO A 67 14.69 7.11 -6.09
N THR A 68 15.64 6.22 -5.80
CA THR A 68 17.03 6.57 -5.44
C THR A 68 17.83 6.77 -6.73
#